data_AF-A0A2U0ABI0-F1
#
_entry.id   AF-A0A2U0ABI0-F1
#
_cell.length_a   1.000
_cell.length_b   1.000
_cell.length_c   1.000
_cell.angle_alpha   90.00
_cell.angle_beta   90.00
_cell.angle_gamma   90.00
#
_symmetry.space_group_name_H-M   'P 1'
#
loop_
_entity.id
_entity.type
_entity.pdbx_description
1 polymer ?
#
loop_
_entity_poly.entity_id
_entity_poly.type
_entity_poly.pdbx_seq_one_letter_code
_entity_poly.pdbx_strand_id
1 'polypeptide(L)'
;MDGALIQHIFYNYYRDAAVWQRTWTIHGFVFYSLERDKAYHSRLTLCACLFDEVKSVDFPRLVAFAKRDWRLLKFDHVKKEVSKMLNYDIRKNDHQWQFLKEGSDSPIKTFETKRDAIKFCREYFTKHGGHLRVWKADGSKIQEEHSYERAKQSFYTGVLENVDDTVKVAGTYLSKGIYGVGYYAAFGVVFGATMIARFIPFPESLTHGVEDGTEAALDSVDGTHHPHKSVTST
;
A
#
# COMPACT_ATOMS: atom_id res chain seq x y z
N MET A 1 -33.98 18.86 17.55
CA MET A 1 -33.16 18.52 16.37
C MET A 1 -34.11 18.06 15.30
N ASP A 2 -34.25 18.83 14.23
CA ASP A 2 -35.25 18.60 13.19
C ASP A 2 -34.93 17.36 12.36
N GLY A 3 -35.91 16.48 12.20
CA GLY A 3 -35.79 15.22 11.44
C GLY A 3 -35.35 15.41 9.99
N ALA A 4 -35.55 16.61 9.42
CA ALA A 4 -35.12 16.97 8.07
C ALA A 4 -33.58 17.00 7.91
N LEU A 5 -32.84 17.39 8.95
CA LEU A 5 -31.37 17.46 8.88
C LEU A 5 -30.75 16.06 8.85
N ILE A 6 -31.33 15.12 9.61
CA ILE A 6 -30.88 13.73 9.68
C ILE A 6 -31.17 13.03 8.35
N GLN A 7 -32.35 13.23 7.75
CA GLN A 7 -32.66 12.68 6.43
C GLN A 7 -31.72 13.20 5.34
N HIS A 8 -31.36 14.49 5.36
CA HIS A 8 -30.45 15.06 4.37
C HIS A 8 -29.01 14.52 4.51
N ILE A 9 -28.53 14.30 5.74
CA ILE A 9 -27.21 13.70 5.99
C ILE A 9 -27.19 12.23 5.55
N PHE A 10 -28.23 11.46 5.89
CA PHE A 10 -28.35 10.06 5.48
C PHE A 10 -28.46 9.92 3.96
N TYR A 11 -29.27 10.75 3.31
CA TYR A 11 -29.45 10.72 1.85
C TYR A 11 -28.13 10.99 1.11
N ASN A 12 -27.35 11.99 1.55
CA ASN A 12 -26.06 12.28 0.94
C ASN A 12 -25.02 11.18 1.22
N TYR A 13 -25.02 10.61 2.43
CA TYR A 13 -24.12 9.50 2.76
C TYR A 13 -24.40 8.24 1.93
N TYR A 14 -25.67 7.88 1.75
CA TYR A 14 -26.06 6.71 0.94
C TYR A 14 -25.88 6.93 -0.57
N ARG A 15 -26.13 8.15 -1.07
CA ARG A 15 -25.84 8.50 -2.46
C ARG A 15 -24.35 8.33 -2.77
N ASP A 16 -23.48 8.82 -1.89
CA ASP A 16 -22.05 8.75 -2.10
C ASP A 16 -21.52 7.30 -1.93
N ALA A 17 -22.12 6.51 -1.03
CA ALA A 17 -21.82 5.08 -0.89
C ALA A 17 -22.22 4.26 -2.14
N ALA A 18 -23.38 4.54 -2.74
CA ALA A 18 -23.82 3.88 -3.97
C ALA A 18 -22.91 4.23 -5.16
N VAL A 19 -22.44 5.48 -5.25
CA VAL A 19 -21.43 5.90 -6.23
C VAL A 19 -20.12 5.15 -6.00
N TRP A 20 -19.65 5.03 -4.76
CA TRP A 20 -18.45 4.25 -4.42
C TRP A 20 -18.58 2.78 -4.78
N GLN A 21 -19.74 2.17 -4.51
CA GLN A 21 -20.00 0.76 -4.80
C GLN A 21 -20.05 0.48 -6.31
N ARG A 22 -20.67 1.36 -7.10
CA ARG A 22 -20.63 1.30 -8.58
C ARG A 22 -19.19 1.46 -9.10
N THR A 23 -18.45 2.42 -8.56
CA THR A 23 -17.06 2.70 -8.97
C THR A 23 -16.14 1.50 -8.68
N TRP A 24 -16.32 0.83 -7.55
CA TRP A 24 -15.58 -0.39 -7.20
C TRP A 24 -15.97 -1.61 -8.03
N THR A 25 -17.25 -1.77 -8.33
CA THR A 25 -17.74 -2.89 -9.17
C THR A 25 -17.23 -2.76 -10.60
N ILE A 26 -17.23 -1.54 -11.14
CA ILE A 26 -16.69 -1.24 -12.48
C ILE A 26 -15.16 -1.46 -12.52
N HIS A 27 -14.41 -0.94 -11.54
CA HIS A 27 -12.96 -1.17 -11.49
C HIS A 27 -12.59 -2.64 -11.27
N GLY A 28 -13.35 -3.36 -10.43
CA GLY A 28 -13.18 -4.79 -10.21
C GLY A 28 -13.45 -5.62 -11.47
N PHE A 29 -14.50 -5.27 -12.24
CA PHE A 29 -14.85 -5.96 -13.48
C PHE A 29 -13.86 -5.69 -14.62
N VAL A 30 -13.32 -4.47 -14.71
CA VAL A 30 -12.30 -4.08 -15.68
C VAL A 30 -10.97 -4.78 -15.39
N PHE A 31 -10.53 -4.86 -14.13
CA PHE A 31 -9.31 -5.58 -13.77
C PHE A 31 -9.44 -7.10 -13.95
N TYR A 32 -10.61 -7.67 -13.61
CA TYR A 32 -10.86 -9.11 -13.79
C TYR A 32 -10.93 -9.52 -15.27
N SER A 33 -11.41 -8.64 -16.16
CA SER A 33 -11.43 -8.91 -17.61
C SER A 33 -10.07 -8.72 -18.30
N LEU A 34 -9.21 -7.83 -17.81
CA LEU A 34 -7.88 -7.58 -18.39
C LEU A 34 -6.92 -8.77 -18.24
N GLU A 35 -7.15 -9.63 -17.25
CA GLU A 35 -6.22 -10.71 -16.91
C GLU A 35 -6.52 -12.03 -17.65
N ARG A 36 -7.61 -12.12 -18.45
CA ARG A 36 -8.07 -13.40 -18.98
C ARG A 36 -8.23 -13.58 -20.50
N ASP A 37 -8.10 -12.57 -21.37
CA ASP A 37 -8.28 -12.84 -22.80
C ASP A 37 -7.52 -11.91 -23.77
N LYS A 38 -6.87 -12.52 -24.77
CA LYS A 38 -6.18 -11.85 -25.88
C LYS A 38 -7.10 -11.51 -27.07
N ALA A 39 -8.41 -11.68 -26.94
CA ALA A 39 -9.38 -11.38 -28.00
C ALA A 39 -10.05 -10.02 -27.77
N TYR A 40 -9.35 -8.96 -28.18
CA TYR A 40 -9.80 -7.57 -28.08
C TYR A 40 -10.44 -7.11 -29.40
N HIS A 41 -11.75 -6.83 -29.41
CA HIS A 41 -12.30 -5.64 -30.10
C HIS A 41 -13.79 -5.35 -29.84
N SER A 42 -14.61 -6.32 -29.42
CA SER A 42 -16.06 -6.09 -29.27
C SER A 42 -16.53 -5.63 -27.88
N ARG A 43 -15.67 -5.65 -26.84
CA ARG A 43 -16.06 -5.31 -25.46
C ARG A 43 -15.70 -3.89 -24.99
N LEU A 44 -14.88 -3.15 -25.73
CA LEU A 44 -14.50 -1.77 -25.36
C LEU A 44 -15.64 -0.76 -25.59
N THR A 45 -16.58 -1.03 -26.51
CA THR A 45 -17.69 -0.12 -26.82
C THR A 45 -18.69 0.01 -25.66
N LEU A 46 -18.86 -1.04 -24.85
CA LEU A 46 -19.74 -1.02 -23.66
C LEU A 46 -19.12 -0.26 -22.47
N CYS A 47 -17.79 -0.19 -22.37
CA CYS A 47 -17.13 0.61 -21.33
C CYS A 47 -17.11 2.12 -21.66
N ALA A 48 -17.17 2.49 -22.93
CA ALA A 48 -17.20 3.90 -23.33
C ALA A 48 -18.53 4.58 -22.96
N CYS A 49 -19.66 3.87 -22.98
CA CYS A 49 -20.97 4.41 -22.58
C CYS A 49 -21.09 4.64 -21.07
N LEU A 50 -20.41 3.83 -20.24
CA LEU A 50 -20.42 3.96 -18.77
C LEU A 50 -19.51 5.09 -18.25
N PHE A 51 -18.56 5.57 -19.06
CA PHE A 51 -17.65 6.64 -18.67
C PHE A 51 -18.20 8.05 -18.92
N ASP A 52 -19.31 8.19 -19.67
CA ASP A 52 -19.86 9.50 -20.01
C ASP A 52 -20.59 10.18 -18.83
N GLU A 53 -20.94 9.40 -17.80
CA GLU A 53 -21.67 9.87 -16.62
C GLU A 53 -20.77 10.25 -15.42
N VAL A 54 -19.45 9.97 -15.49
CA VAL A 54 -18.45 10.32 -14.46
C VAL A 54 -17.65 11.57 -14.86
N LYS A 55 -18.28 12.51 -15.56
CA LYS A 55 -17.66 13.80 -15.96
C LYS A 55 -17.62 14.87 -14.86
N SER A 56 -18.13 14.58 -13.65
CA SER A 56 -18.23 15.57 -12.56
C SER A 56 -17.14 15.44 -11.47
N VAL A 57 -16.27 14.43 -11.52
CA VAL A 57 -15.15 14.32 -10.58
C VAL A 57 -13.95 15.06 -11.15
N ASP A 58 -13.63 16.22 -10.58
CA ASP A 58 -12.48 17.07 -10.92
C ASP A 58 -11.17 16.37 -10.49
N PHE A 59 -10.78 15.34 -11.25
CA PHE A 59 -9.55 14.56 -11.09
C PHE A 59 -8.29 15.44 -10.99
N PRO A 60 -8.14 16.54 -11.75
CA PRO A 60 -7.06 17.49 -11.58
C PRO A 60 -6.94 18.03 -10.15
N ARG A 61 -8.06 18.30 -9.47
CA ARG A 61 -8.09 18.83 -8.10
C ARG A 61 -7.66 17.78 -7.07
N LEU A 62 -8.01 16.52 -7.29
CA LEU A 62 -7.65 15.39 -6.42
C LEU A 62 -6.17 15.02 -6.56
N VAL A 63 -5.65 15.03 -7.79
CA VAL A 63 -4.21 14.91 -8.09
C VAL A 63 -3.43 16.11 -7.53
N ALA A 64 -3.99 17.32 -7.59
CA ALA A 64 -3.37 18.51 -7.00
C ALA A 64 -3.33 18.44 -5.47
N PHE A 65 -4.37 17.89 -4.83
CA PHE A 65 -4.42 17.66 -3.38
C PHE A 65 -3.36 16.64 -2.95
N ALA A 66 -3.27 15.48 -3.62
CA ALA A 66 -2.26 14.46 -3.36
C ALA A 66 -0.82 14.98 -3.61
N LYS A 67 -0.60 15.77 -4.67
CA LYS A 67 0.71 16.40 -4.95
C LYS A 67 1.09 17.50 -3.95
N ARG A 68 0.10 18.15 -3.31
CA ARG A 68 0.32 19.20 -2.32
C ARG A 68 0.68 18.61 -0.95
N ASP A 69 0.02 17.51 -0.55
CA ASP A 69 0.33 16.81 0.70
C ASP A 69 1.63 16.00 0.64
N TRP A 70 1.98 15.41 -0.51
CA TRP A 70 3.26 14.71 -0.67
C TRP A 70 4.47 15.65 -0.48
N ARG A 71 4.31 16.96 -0.76
CA ARG A 71 5.33 17.99 -0.55
C ARG A 71 5.47 18.43 0.91
N LEU A 72 4.46 18.17 1.75
CA LEU A 72 4.48 18.50 3.19
C LEU A 72 5.08 17.38 4.05
N LEU A 73 5.13 16.15 3.53
CA LEU A 73 5.97 15.08 4.09
C LEU A 73 7.44 15.38 3.76
N LYS A 74 8.05 16.22 4.60
CA LYS A 74 9.48 16.57 4.59
C LYS A 74 10.37 15.32 4.83
N PHE A 75 10.47 14.42 3.86
CA PHE A 75 11.48 13.36 3.87
C PHE A 75 12.90 13.89 3.64
N ASP A 76 13.04 15.15 3.21
CA ASP A 76 14.34 15.79 3.00
C ASP A 76 15.09 16.09 4.32
N HIS A 77 14.38 16.23 5.45
CA HIS A 77 15.03 16.32 6.76
C HIS A 77 15.48 14.94 7.28
N VAL A 78 14.72 13.89 6.96
CA VAL A 78 15.06 12.49 7.33
C VAL A 78 16.23 11.96 6.49
N LYS A 79 16.36 12.41 5.24
CA LYS A 79 17.48 12.04 4.37
C LYS A 79 18.79 12.76 4.70
N LYS A 80 18.76 13.93 5.34
CA LYS A 80 19.95 14.78 5.52
C LYS A 80 20.67 14.57 6.84
N GLU A 81 20.06 13.87 7.80
CA GLU A 81 20.82 13.01 8.71
C GLU A 81 21.24 11.72 7.97
N VAL A 82 21.93 11.91 6.85
CA VAL A 82 22.83 10.88 6.30
C VAL A 82 23.79 10.61 7.43
N SER A 83 23.47 9.57 8.20
CA SER A 83 24.26 9.04 9.30
C SER A 83 25.72 9.20 8.95
N LYS A 84 26.39 10.18 9.57
CA LYS A 84 27.81 10.43 9.37
C LYS A 84 28.49 9.09 9.60
N MET A 85 28.91 8.40 8.53
CA MET A 85 29.44 7.05 8.65
C MET A 85 30.63 7.14 9.59
N LEU A 86 30.53 6.45 10.71
CA LEU A 86 31.59 6.44 11.69
C LEU A 86 32.73 5.61 11.10
N ASN A 87 33.93 6.20 11.04
CA ASN A 87 35.13 5.50 10.66
C ASN A 87 35.73 4.83 11.89
N TYR A 88 36.24 3.63 11.70
CA TYR A 88 36.91 2.85 12.71
C TYR A 88 38.24 2.34 12.16
N ASP A 89 39.24 2.31 13.03
CA ASP A 89 40.61 1.94 12.68
C ASP A 89 41.03 0.70 13.46
N ILE A 90 41.67 -0.26 12.79
CA ILE A 90 42.46 -1.30 13.43
C ILE A 90 43.93 -0.91 13.33
N ARG A 91 44.58 -0.68 14.47
CA ARG A 91 46.00 -0.34 14.57
C ARG A 91 46.73 -1.35 15.44
N LYS A 92 48.01 -1.60 15.17
CA LYS A 92 48.86 -2.41 16.04
C LYS A 92 49.62 -1.47 16.98
N ASN A 93 49.56 -1.74 18.28
CA ASN A 93 50.33 -1.04 19.30
C ASN A 93 51.19 -2.07 20.03
N ASP A 94 52.52 -1.90 19.97
CA ASP A 94 53.54 -2.81 20.48
C ASP A 94 53.29 -4.31 20.18
N HIS A 95 52.49 -4.97 21.03
CA HIS A 95 52.18 -6.39 20.96
C HIS A 95 50.70 -6.72 20.73
N GLN A 96 49.81 -5.72 20.70
CA GLN A 96 48.37 -5.94 20.61
C GLN A 96 47.74 -5.16 19.45
N TRP A 97 46.72 -5.75 18.84
CA TRP A 97 45.85 -5.10 17.87
C TRP A 97 44.73 -4.37 18.60
N GLN A 98 44.53 -3.10 18.28
CA GLN A 98 43.56 -2.22 18.91
C GLN A 98 42.49 -1.82 17.89
N PHE A 99 41.23 -1.91 18.28
CA PHE A 99 40.09 -1.40 17.51
C PHE A 99 39.66 -0.05 18.09
N LEU A 100 39.82 1.02 17.31
CA LEU A 100 39.55 2.40 17.73
C LEU A 100 38.45 3.02 16.87
N LYS A 101 37.66 3.91 17.46
CA LYS A 101 36.77 4.81 16.72
C LYS A 101 37.55 6.04 16.32
N GLU A 102 37.34 6.55 15.10
CA GLU A 102 37.98 7.78 14.65
C GLU A 102 37.67 8.95 15.61
N GLY A 103 38.72 9.62 16.09
CA GLY A 103 38.64 10.70 17.07
C GLY A 103 38.55 10.26 18.53
N SER A 104 38.65 8.95 18.83
CA SER A 104 38.74 8.46 20.22
C SER A 104 40.17 8.06 20.56
N ASP A 105 40.69 8.56 21.69
CA ASP A 105 42.03 8.21 22.20
C ASP A 105 42.07 6.84 22.87
N SER A 106 40.90 6.29 23.25
CA SER A 106 40.80 5.01 23.94
C SER A 106 40.37 3.90 22.98
N PRO A 107 41.07 2.74 22.99
CA PRO A 107 40.64 1.60 22.20
C PRO A 107 39.32 1.04 22.74
N ILE A 108 38.39 0.72 21.84
CA ILE A 108 37.14 0.04 22.20
C ILE A 108 37.45 -1.36 22.71
N LYS A 109 38.40 -2.04 22.04
CA LYS A 109 38.84 -3.39 22.41
C LYS A 109 40.26 -3.66 21.89
N THR A 110 41.00 -4.50 22.61
CA THR A 110 42.33 -4.97 22.23
C THR A 110 42.32 -6.48 21.97
N PHE A 111 43.23 -6.96 21.12
CA PHE A 111 43.33 -8.34 20.66
C PHE A 111 44.79 -8.75 20.50
N GLU A 112 45.09 -10.03 20.69
CA GLU A 112 46.44 -10.56 20.46
C GLU A 112 46.74 -10.74 18.97
N THR A 113 45.72 -11.14 18.18
CA THR A 113 45.88 -11.41 16.74
C THR A 113 45.03 -10.51 15.85
N LYS A 114 45.53 -10.21 14.64
CA LYS A 114 44.80 -9.44 13.61
C LYS A 114 43.49 -10.14 13.23
N ARG A 115 43.50 -11.47 13.21
CA ARG A 115 42.35 -12.30 12.82
C ARG A 115 41.20 -12.13 13.81
N ASP A 116 41.48 -12.10 15.11
CA ASP A 116 40.46 -11.93 16.14
C ASP A 116 39.88 -10.51 16.13
N ALA A 117 40.73 -9.50 15.87
CA ALA A 117 40.28 -8.13 15.69
C ALA A 117 39.29 -7.99 14.51
N ILE A 118 39.62 -8.57 13.35
CA ILE A 118 38.73 -8.56 12.16
C ILE A 118 37.42 -9.30 12.45
N LYS A 119 37.50 -10.47 13.11
CA LYS A 119 36.30 -11.24 13.48
C LYS A 119 35.36 -10.42 14.36
N PHE A 120 35.90 -9.79 15.42
CA PHE A 120 35.12 -8.91 16.29
C PHE A 120 34.53 -7.71 15.53
N CYS A 121 35.28 -7.09 14.63
CA CYS A 121 34.79 -5.97 13.83
C CYS A 121 33.58 -6.35 12.99
N ARG A 122 33.59 -7.53 12.34
CA ARG A 122 32.44 -8.02 11.56
C ARG A 122 31.17 -8.13 12.41
N GLU A 123 31.28 -8.75 13.58
CA GLU A 123 30.16 -8.88 14.53
C GLU A 123 29.68 -7.52 15.06
N TYR A 124 30.61 -6.60 15.33
CA TYR A 124 30.32 -5.25 15.78
C TYR A 124 29.57 -4.45 14.70
N PHE A 125 30.00 -4.55 13.45
CA PHE A 125 29.37 -3.84 12.33
C PHE A 125 27.99 -4.37 11.95
N THR A 126 27.68 -5.63 12.23
CA THR A 126 26.30 -6.14 12.09
C THR A 126 25.30 -5.30 12.89
N LYS A 127 25.72 -4.78 14.06
CA LYS A 127 24.85 -3.99 14.95
C LYS A 127 24.92 -2.50 14.68
N HIS A 128 26.13 -1.98 14.44
CA HIS A 128 26.38 -0.54 14.39
C HIS A 128 26.56 0.02 12.98
N GLY A 129 27.00 -0.79 12.01
CA GLY A 129 27.51 -0.32 10.72
C GLY A 129 28.72 0.59 10.85
N GLY A 130 29.39 0.85 9.73
CA GLY A 130 30.51 1.78 9.68
C GLY A 130 31.57 1.41 8.66
N HIS A 131 32.63 2.19 8.66
CA HIS A 131 33.72 2.05 7.71
C HIS A 131 34.99 1.63 8.46
N LEU A 132 35.61 0.52 8.03
CA LEU A 132 36.78 -0.08 8.67
C LEU A 132 38.04 0.16 7.86
N ARG A 133 39.02 0.83 8.48
CA ARG A 133 40.37 0.99 7.93
C ARG A 133 41.34 0.11 8.69
N VAL A 134 42.03 -0.78 7.98
CA VAL A 134 43.02 -1.69 8.56
C VAL A 134 44.42 -1.16 8.25
N TRP A 135 45.13 -0.72 9.28
CA TRP A 135 46.49 -0.22 9.15
C TRP A 135 47.50 -1.37 9.12
N LYS A 136 48.62 -1.15 8.42
CA LYS A 136 49.78 -2.05 8.52
C LYS A 136 50.36 -2.04 9.94
N ALA A 137 51.12 -3.09 10.28
CA ALA A 137 51.77 -3.21 11.58
C ALA A 137 52.78 -2.08 11.88
N ASP A 138 53.25 -1.37 10.86
CA ASP A 138 54.13 -0.21 10.98
C ASP A 138 53.38 1.11 11.25
N GLY A 139 52.04 1.11 11.17
CA GLY A 139 51.20 2.30 11.30
C GLY A 139 51.32 3.32 10.16
N SER A 140 52.10 3.06 9.11
CA SER A 140 52.46 4.08 8.10
C SER A 140 51.41 4.23 7.00
N LYS A 141 50.78 3.12 6.59
CA LYS A 141 49.83 3.08 5.47
C LYS A 141 48.62 2.21 5.77
N ILE A 142 47.48 2.60 5.20
CA ILE A 142 46.27 1.78 5.15
C ILE A 142 46.55 0.60 4.22
N GLN A 143 46.34 -0.62 4.73
CA GLN A 143 46.51 -1.85 3.98
C GLN A 143 45.22 -2.22 3.25
N GLU A 144 44.10 -2.17 3.97
CA GLU A 144 42.79 -2.61 3.49
C GLU A 144 41.72 -1.69 4.04
N GLU A 145 40.69 -1.46 3.24
CA GLU A 145 39.54 -0.62 3.57
C GLU A 145 38.27 -1.40 3.24
N HIS A 146 37.36 -1.49 4.22
CA HIS A 146 36.11 -2.25 4.10
C HIS A 146 34.95 -1.40 4.60
N SER A 147 33.96 -1.16 3.74
CA SER A 147 32.68 -0.56 4.16
C SER A 147 31.70 -1.65 4.56
N TYR A 148 31.22 -1.58 5.80
CA TYR A 148 30.15 -2.44 6.28
C TYR A 148 28.89 -1.60 6.42
N GLU A 149 27.96 -1.78 5.50
CA GLU A 149 26.63 -1.25 5.68
C GLU A 149 26.04 -1.87 6.96
N ARG A 150 25.43 -1.03 7.81
CA ARG A 150 24.67 -1.54 8.94
C ARG A 150 23.67 -2.51 8.34
N ALA A 151 23.78 -3.81 8.67
CA ALA A 151 22.74 -4.76 8.35
C ALA A 151 21.48 -4.14 8.92
N LYS A 152 20.59 -3.65 8.05
CA LYS A 152 19.31 -3.12 8.49
C LYS A 152 18.70 -4.31 9.20
N GLN A 153 18.67 -4.29 10.53
CA GLN A 153 17.78 -5.10 11.35
C GLN A 153 16.35 -4.62 11.08
N SER A 154 15.97 -4.58 9.81
CA SER A 154 14.63 -4.81 9.41
C SER A 154 14.42 -6.27 9.78
N PHE A 155 13.57 -6.51 10.78
CA PHE A 155 13.00 -7.83 11.06
C PHE A 155 12.60 -8.60 9.77
N TYR A 156 12.36 -7.88 8.65
CA TYR A 156 12.08 -8.44 7.33
C TYR A 156 13.29 -8.96 6.53
N THR A 157 14.54 -8.54 6.77
CA THR A 157 15.67 -8.96 5.89
C THR A 157 16.13 -10.39 6.15
N GLY A 158 16.17 -10.84 7.42
CA GLY A 158 16.47 -12.24 7.73
C GLY A 158 15.35 -13.22 7.33
N VAL A 159 14.12 -12.72 7.17
CA VAL A 159 13.03 -13.48 6.56
C VAL A 159 13.19 -13.50 5.05
N LEU A 160 13.46 -12.37 4.39
CA LEU A 160 13.45 -12.29 2.93
C LEU A 160 14.65 -12.95 2.23
N GLU A 161 15.80 -13.11 2.89
CA GLU A 161 17.01 -13.69 2.24
C GLU A 161 16.92 -15.21 2.03
N ASN A 162 16.10 -15.92 2.82
CA ASN A 162 15.68 -17.31 2.54
C ASN A 162 14.46 -17.39 1.61
N VAL A 163 13.95 -16.24 1.16
CA VAL A 163 12.69 -16.14 0.45
C VAL A 163 12.91 -15.72 -1.00
N ASP A 164 14.10 -15.51 -1.56
CA ASP A 164 14.15 -15.14 -2.99
C ASP A 164 13.62 -16.28 -3.93
N ASP A 165 13.90 -17.54 -3.58
CA ASP A 165 13.27 -18.71 -4.23
C ASP A 165 11.84 -18.97 -3.73
N THR A 166 11.54 -18.59 -2.48
CA THR A 166 10.20 -18.71 -1.90
C THR A 166 9.28 -17.55 -2.30
N VAL A 167 9.76 -16.39 -2.80
CA VAL A 167 9.02 -15.16 -3.12
C VAL A 167 8.35 -15.34 -4.47
N LYS A 168 8.93 -16.11 -5.40
CA LYS A 168 8.22 -16.47 -6.63
C LYS A 168 7.02 -17.37 -6.36
N VAL A 169 7.11 -18.27 -5.39
CA VAL A 169 6.02 -19.16 -5.00
C VAL A 169 5.04 -18.46 -4.03
N ALA A 170 5.56 -17.77 -3.02
CA ALA A 170 4.81 -17.04 -2.01
C ALA A 170 4.23 -15.74 -2.55
N GLY A 171 4.78 -15.11 -3.58
CA GLY A 171 4.17 -13.97 -4.26
C GLY A 171 2.78 -14.31 -4.82
N THR A 172 2.60 -15.57 -5.25
CA THR A 172 1.29 -16.10 -5.66
C THR A 172 0.37 -16.38 -4.46
N TYR A 173 0.90 -16.74 -3.29
CA TYR A 173 0.11 -16.99 -2.08
C TYR A 173 -0.20 -15.74 -1.27
N LEU A 174 0.68 -14.74 -1.30
CA LEU A 174 0.54 -13.48 -0.59
C LEU A 174 -0.43 -12.56 -1.33
N SER A 175 -0.40 -12.55 -2.67
CA SER A 175 -1.44 -11.89 -3.46
C SER A 175 -2.79 -12.55 -3.18
N LYS A 176 -2.88 -13.89 -3.22
CA LYS A 176 -4.11 -14.62 -2.82
C LYS A 176 -4.54 -14.34 -1.38
N GLY A 177 -3.60 -14.18 -0.45
CA GLY A 177 -3.87 -13.88 0.96
C GLY A 177 -4.41 -12.46 1.15
N ILE A 178 -3.76 -11.46 0.55
CA ILE A 178 -4.19 -10.06 0.63
C ILE A 178 -5.53 -9.86 -0.09
N TYR A 179 -5.70 -10.46 -1.27
CA TYR A 179 -6.99 -10.46 -1.96
C TYR A 179 -8.05 -11.18 -1.15
N GLY A 180 -7.72 -12.32 -0.52
CA GLY A 180 -8.65 -13.04 0.35
C GLY A 180 -9.11 -12.18 1.54
N VAL A 181 -8.17 -11.62 2.30
CA VAL A 181 -8.50 -10.80 3.48
C VAL A 181 -9.27 -9.53 3.08
N GLY A 182 -8.85 -8.86 2.01
CA GLY A 182 -9.57 -7.70 1.48
C GLY A 182 -10.99 -8.05 1.02
N TYR A 183 -11.15 -9.17 0.31
CA TYR A 183 -12.45 -9.66 -0.15
C TYR A 183 -13.37 -10.03 1.01
N TYR A 184 -12.89 -10.78 2.02
CA TYR A 184 -13.69 -11.14 3.18
C TYR A 184 -14.05 -9.94 4.05
N ALA A 185 -13.16 -8.96 4.20
CA ALA A 185 -13.47 -7.73 4.91
C ALA A 185 -14.55 -6.93 4.18
N ALA A 186 -14.42 -6.76 2.86
CA ALA A 186 -15.42 -6.07 2.05
C ALA A 186 -16.77 -6.82 2.06
N PHE A 187 -16.77 -8.14 1.91
CA PHE A 187 -17.96 -8.96 1.93
C PHE A 187 -18.63 -8.95 3.30
N GLY A 188 -17.86 -8.97 4.39
CA GLY A 188 -18.39 -8.87 5.76
C GLY A 188 -19.11 -7.56 6.01
N VAL A 189 -18.57 -6.44 5.52
CA VAL A 189 -19.22 -5.12 5.63
C VAL A 189 -20.50 -5.06 4.81
N VAL A 190 -20.47 -5.51 3.54
CA VAL A 190 -21.65 -5.50 2.67
C VAL A 190 -22.74 -6.44 3.17
N PHE A 191 -22.37 -7.66 3.59
CA PHE A 191 -23.30 -8.64 4.12
C PHE A 191 -23.90 -8.18 5.46
N GLY A 192 -23.09 -7.62 6.35
CA GLY A 192 -23.55 -7.04 7.62
C GLY A 192 -24.54 -5.89 7.39
N ALA A 193 -24.22 -4.97 6.47
CA ALA A 193 -25.12 -3.87 6.11
C ALA A 193 -26.45 -4.39 5.52
N THR A 194 -26.40 -5.43 4.68
CA THR A 194 -27.59 -6.04 4.08
C THR A 194 -28.46 -6.73 5.13
N MET A 195 -27.85 -7.44 6.08
CA MET A 195 -28.57 -8.06 7.20
C MET A 195 -29.25 -7.02 8.09
N ILE A 196 -28.57 -5.91 8.42
CA ILE A 196 -29.16 -4.82 9.23
C ILE A 196 -30.31 -4.17 8.46
N ALA A 197 -30.16 -3.93 7.16
CA ALA A 197 -31.22 -3.36 6.32
C ALA A 197 -32.50 -4.21 6.35
N ARG A 198 -32.40 -5.54 6.49
CA ARG A 198 -33.56 -6.44 6.57
C ARG A 198 -34.38 -6.30 7.86
N PHE A 199 -33.79 -5.79 8.93
CA PHE A 199 -34.47 -5.58 10.22
C PHE A 199 -35.11 -4.20 10.36
N ILE A 200 -34.86 -3.28 9.43
CA ILE A 200 -35.47 -1.95 9.43
C ILE A 200 -36.75 -2.04 8.60
N PRO A 201 -37.94 -1.84 9.19
CA PRO A 201 -39.17 -1.77 8.41
C PRO A 201 -39.08 -0.54 7.49
N PHE A 202 -39.03 -0.79 6.17
CA PHE A 202 -39.08 0.29 5.19
C PHE A 202 -40.51 0.85 5.14
N PRO A 203 -40.67 2.19 5.09
CA PRO A 203 -41.98 2.78 4.86
C PRO A 203 -42.48 2.39 3.46
N GLU A 204 -43.78 2.13 3.31
CA GLU A 204 -44.42 1.64 2.07
C GLU A 204 -44.02 2.48 0.83
N SER A 205 -43.86 3.79 0.98
CA SER A 205 -43.46 4.70 -0.10
C SER A 205 -42.07 4.38 -0.68
N LEU A 206 -41.15 3.85 0.13
CA LEU A 206 -39.80 3.51 -0.32
C LEU A 206 -39.77 2.15 -1.01
N THR A 207 -40.59 1.21 -0.55
CA THR A 207 -40.75 -0.10 -1.18
C THR A 207 -41.33 0.05 -2.58
N HIS A 208 -42.42 0.81 -2.74
CA HIS A 208 -43.01 1.07 -4.06
C HIS A 208 -42.04 1.80 -5.00
N GLY A 209 -41.30 2.81 -4.52
CA GLY A 209 -40.32 3.48 -5.37
C GLY A 209 -39.18 2.58 -5.87
N VAL A 210 -38.77 1.57 -5.08
CA VAL A 210 -37.76 0.58 -5.49
C VAL A 210 -38.35 -0.46 -6.46
N GLU A 211 -39.60 -0.87 -6.23
CA GLU A 211 -40.34 -1.79 -7.10
C GLU A 211 -40.58 -1.16 -8.48
N ASP A 212 -41.17 0.05 -8.52
CA ASP A 212 -41.41 0.82 -9.75
C ASP A 212 -40.12 1.11 -10.52
N GLY A 213 -39.04 1.44 -9.80
CA GLY A 213 -37.73 1.67 -10.42
C GLY A 213 -37.11 0.40 -11.01
N THR A 214 -37.36 -0.76 -10.40
CA THR A 214 -36.88 -2.06 -10.89
C THR A 214 -37.68 -2.50 -12.11
N GLU A 215 -39.00 -2.32 -12.09
CA GLU A 215 -39.87 -2.57 -13.25
C GLU A 215 -39.49 -1.67 -14.43
N ALA A 216 -39.29 -0.37 -14.19
CA ALA A 216 -38.84 0.57 -15.23
C ALA A 216 -37.47 0.18 -15.83
N ALA A 217 -36.56 -0.36 -15.01
CA ALA A 217 -35.26 -0.82 -15.48
C ALA A 217 -35.39 -2.10 -16.33
N LEU A 218 -36.23 -3.07 -15.91
CA LEU A 218 -36.50 -4.28 -16.68
C LEU A 218 -37.16 -3.96 -18.02
N ASP A 219 -38.16 -3.09 -18.03
CA ASP A 219 -38.83 -2.62 -19.26
C ASP A 219 -37.86 -1.93 -20.23
N SER A 220 -36.86 -1.22 -19.71
CA SER A 220 -35.83 -0.58 -20.55
C SER A 220 -34.90 -1.57 -21.24
N VAL A 221 -34.66 -2.74 -20.62
CA VAL A 221 -33.75 -3.77 -21.14
C VAL A 221 -34.46 -4.67 -22.16
N ASP A 222 -35.71 -5.04 -21.89
CA ASP A 222 -36.47 -5.93 -22.76
C ASP A 222 -36.99 -5.21 -24.03
N GLY A 223 -36.89 -3.87 -24.08
CA GLY A 223 -37.26 -3.07 -25.24
C GLY A 223 -38.77 -3.14 -25.57
N THR A 224 -39.55 -3.80 -24.72
CA THR A 224 -40.99 -3.90 -24.78
C THR A 224 -41.61 -2.64 -24.21
N HIS A 225 -41.53 -1.55 -24.98
CA HIS A 225 -42.38 -0.39 -24.72
C HIS A 225 -43.84 -0.77 -24.97
N HIS A 226 -44.52 -1.25 -23.92
CA HIS A 226 -45.97 -1.34 -23.96
C HIS A 226 -46.54 0.08 -24.10
N PRO A 227 -47.30 0.39 -25.17
CA PRO A 227 -47.89 1.71 -25.32
C PRO A 227 -48.85 1.93 -24.15
N HIS A 228 -48.53 2.93 -23.32
CA HIS A 228 -49.33 3.32 -22.18
C HIS A 228 -50.77 3.60 -22.67
N LYS A 229 -51.72 2.74 -22.30
CA LYS A 229 -53.14 3.02 -22.55
C LYS A 229 -53.48 4.26 -21.75
N SER A 230 -53.68 5.39 -22.43
CA SER A 230 -54.18 6.61 -21.82
C SER A 230 -55.55 6.29 -21.20
N VAL A 231 -55.62 6.24 -19.87
CA VAL A 231 -56.87 6.10 -19.15
C VAL A 231 -57.62 7.42 -19.31
N THR A 232 -58.54 7.47 -20.27
CA THR A 232 -59.49 8.56 -20.44
C THR A 232 -60.41 8.54 -19.21
N SER A 233 -60.13 9.44 -18.27
CA SER A 233 -61.02 9.68 -17.13
C SER A 233 -62.34 10.24 -17.67
N THR A 234 -63.44 9.53 -17.44
CA THR A 234 -64.81 9.97 -17.74
C THR A 234 -65.52 10.40 -16.47
#